data_AF-A0A952B240-F1
#
_entry.id   AF-A0A952B240-F1
#
_cell.length_a   1.000
_cell.length_b   1.000
_cell.length_c   1.000
_cell.angle_alpha   90.00
_cell.angle_beta   90.00
_cell.angle_gamma   90.00
#
_symmetry.space_group_name_H-M   'P 1'
#
loop_
_entity.id
_entity.type
_entity.pdbx_description
1 polymer ?
#
loop_
_entity_poly.entity_id
_entity_poly.type
_entity_poly.pdbx_seq_one_letter_code
_entity_poly.pdbx_strand_id
1 'polypeptide(L)'
;MKMVPAMSKTDGRLCLGLTDTGRVILRGTVYVALAALIVPAFGILSALVAIMLMALLVGFVLRPKIRIEGNLPERVIVGQITMFSYILKNTSRLPAYNLCVVFSALPETIKQLEGAQMIPRLGPGESIEVDVEIQPTRRGYYKIKWPICQSGFPFNLFNFGTSCHDEETLVVLPSFYRLQLSPASLSQNVCTGGAGFVGQRGAFPEYAGSRPFLPGDSPRRIDARAWARLSVPASKEYHEDFDKRTALILDTCVSEVSLLPSSNECSQLEAAVSLCASVAFTINNDCLIDVLLAGIEIYQLAALPGMVRLDKIHDILAGVEKSKAYSLEKISPVLISQFPRISEVFFILLRPNKAYRHLLEMANQAGCLCNVLMIGESGQMPVDEDNMSWNRNVRYLSPDEILMGQIKIL
;
A
#
# COMPACT_ATOMS: atom_id res chain seq x y z
N MET A 1 1.81 -15.25 -15.21
CA MET A 1 2.81 -14.15 -15.14
C MET A 1 3.00 -13.62 -16.56
N LYS A 2 2.12 -12.73 -17.02
CA LYS A 2 2.25 -12.12 -18.35
C LYS A 2 3.20 -10.94 -18.21
N MET A 3 4.35 -11.00 -18.87
CA MET A 3 5.18 -9.81 -19.12
C MET A 3 4.30 -8.78 -19.84
N VAL A 4 3.96 -7.71 -19.14
CA VAL A 4 3.41 -6.50 -19.75
C VAL A 4 4.57 -5.81 -20.48
N PRO A 5 4.40 -5.33 -21.72
CA PRO A 5 5.53 -4.90 -22.55
C PRO A 5 6.19 -3.66 -21.97
N ALA A 6 7.54 -3.67 -21.91
CA ALA A 6 8.36 -2.51 -21.60
C ALA A 6 8.08 -1.41 -22.62
N MET A 7 7.47 -0.29 -22.18
CA MET A 7 7.29 0.88 -23.03
C MET A 7 8.62 1.65 -23.11
N SER A 8 9.30 1.47 -24.23
CA SER A 8 10.54 2.14 -24.57
C SER A 8 10.23 3.54 -25.15
N LYS A 9 10.76 4.63 -24.59
CA LYS A 9 10.60 5.97 -25.21
C LYS A 9 11.85 6.84 -25.12
N THR A 10 12.04 7.65 -26.17
CA THR A 10 13.35 8.22 -26.55
C THR A 10 13.35 9.74 -26.71
N ASP A 11 12.29 10.44 -26.33
CA ASP A 11 12.22 11.91 -26.47
C ASP A 11 12.30 12.60 -25.12
N GLY A 12 13.51 12.60 -24.56
CA GLY A 12 13.81 13.36 -23.36
C GLY A 12 14.26 14.78 -23.67
N ARG A 13 13.72 15.78 -22.95
CA ARG A 13 14.24 17.15 -23.01
C ARG A 13 15.68 17.18 -22.49
N LEU A 14 16.47 18.06 -23.09
CA LEU A 14 17.82 18.40 -22.63
C LEU A 14 17.76 18.99 -21.22
N CYS A 15 18.36 18.31 -20.25
CA CYS A 15 18.62 18.88 -18.94
C CYS A 15 20.10 19.23 -18.87
N LEU A 16 20.40 20.53 -18.87
CA LEU A 16 21.73 21.06 -18.60
C LEU A 16 21.70 21.70 -17.21
N GLY A 17 22.53 21.21 -16.30
CA GLY A 17 22.70 21.74 -14.96
C GLY A 17 24.15 22.04 -14.66
N LEU A 18 24.40 22.95 -13.72
CA LEU A 18 25.73 23.16 -13.15
C LEU A 18 25.88 22.30 -11.89
N THR A 19 26.96 21.52 -11.80
CA THR A 19 27.26 20.75 -10.59
C THR A 19 27.66 21.68 -9.45
N ASP A 20 27.79 21.15 -8.23
CA ASP A 20 28.36 21.93 -7.12
C ASP A 20 29.80 22.35 -7.41
N THR A 21 30.61 21.46 -8.00
CA THR A 21 31.99 21.75 -8.44
C THR A 21 32.01 22.85 -9.51
N GLY A 22 31.12 22.77 -10.50
CA GLY A 22 30.97 23.79 -11.54
C GLY A 22 30.55 25.15 -10.96
N ARG A 23 29.66 25.17 -9.96
CA ARG A 23 29.28 26.40 -9.24
C ARG A 23 30.44 27.02 -8.48
N VAL A 24 31.27 26.20 -7.82
CA VAL A 24 32.46 26.68 -7.11
C VAL A 24 33.47 27.27 -8.09
N ILE A 25 33.76 26.58 -9.20
CA ILE A 25 34.70 27.08 -10.21
C ILE A 25 34.16 28.33 -10.88
N LEU A 26 32.87 28.40 -11.19
CA LEU A 26 32.26 29.61 -11.74
C LEU A 26 32.43 30.81 -10.79
N ARG A 27 32.14 30.63 -9.49
CA ARG A 27 32.36 31.68 -8.48
C ARG A 27 33.83 32.08 -8.39
N GLY A 28 34.74 31.10 -8.42
CA GLY A 28 36.19 31.33 -8.45
C GLY A 28 36.64 32.12 -9.69
N THR A 29 36.11 31.80 -10.87
CA THR A 29 36.42 32.54 -12.11
C THR A 29 35.96 33.98 -12.06
N VAL A 30 34.77 34.25 -11.49
CA VAL A 30 34.27 35.61 -11.31
C VAL A 30 35.15 36.38 -10.33
N TYR A 31 35.58 35.75 -9.24
CA TYR A 31 36.50 36.37 -8.29
C TYR A 31 37.86 36.69 -8.93
N VAL A 32 38.45 35.75 -9.68
CA VAL A 32 39.71 35.98 -10.41
C VAL A 32 39.54 37.04 -11.49
N ALA A 33 38.39 37.12 -12.16
CA ALA A 33 38.11 38.17 -13.13
C ALA A 33 38.08 39.57 -12.48
N LEU A 34 37.51 39.69 -11.27
CA LEU A 34 37.53 40.93 -10.50
C LEU A 34 38.94 41.27 -10.01
N ALA A 35 39.69 40.29 -9.51
CA ALA A 35 41.08 40.48 -9.10
C ALA A 35 42.00 40.86 -10.27
N ALA A 36 41.71 40.34 -11.48
CA ALA A 36 42.45 40.64 -12.70
C ALA A 36 42.39 42.13 -13.12
N LEU A 37 41.41 42.88 -12.60
CA LEU A 37 41.32 44.34 -12.80
C LEU A 37 42.37 45.12 -12.00
N ILE A 38 42.85 44.55 -10.89
CA ILE A 38 43.82 45.18 -9.98
C ILE A 38 45.23 44.64 -10.25
N VAL A 39 45.34 43.32 -10.40
CA VAL A 39 46.59 42.62 -10.67
C VAL A 39 46.45 41.93 -12.03
N PRO A 40 47.33 42.17 -13.01
CA PRO A 40 47.19 41.61 -14.36
C PRO A 40 47.44 40.09 -14.38
N ALA A 41 46.45 39.32 -13.92
CA ALA A 41 46.44 37.86 -13.84
C ALA A 41 45.63 37.23 -15.00
N PHE A 42 45.69 37.84 -16.19
CA PHE A 42 44.91 37.43 -17.36
C PHE A 42 45.17 35.99 -17.81
N GLY A 43 46.37 35.46 -17.56
CA GLY A 43 46.72 34.07 -17.90
C GLY A 43 45.94 33.03 -17.09
N ILE A 44 45.69 33.30 -15.81
CA ILE A 44 44.89 32.39 -14.95
C ILE A 44 43.42 32.45 -15.35
N LEU A 45 42.92 33.66 -15.63
CA LEU A 45 41.54 33.86 -16.07
C LEU A 45 41.28 33.14 -17.42
N SER A 46 42.15 33.31 -18.40
CA SER A 46 41.99 32.67 -19.71
C SER A 46 42.05 31.14 -19.62
N ALA A 47 42.93 30.60 -18.78
CA ALA A 47 43.02 29.15 -18.54
C ALA A 47 41.73 28.59 -17.92
N LEU A 48 41.17 29.24 -16.90
CA LEU A 48 39.94 28.77 -16.26
C LEU A 48 38.73 28.86 -17.21
N VAL A 49 38.63 29.93 -17.99
CA VAL A 49 37.58 30.08 -19.01
C VAL A 49 37.73 29.04 -20.11
N ALA A 50 38.96 28.76 -20.55
CA ALA A 50 39.24 27.72 -21.54
C ALA A 50 38.83 26.32 -21.05
N ILE A 51 39.09 25.99 -19.78
CA ILE A 51 38.65 24.72 -19.16
C ILE A 51 37.12 24.63 -19.14
N MET A 52 36.43 25.70 -18.73
CA MET A 52 34.96 25.76 -18.72
C MET A 52 34.36 25.58 -20.12
N LEU A 53 34.88 26.29 -21.12
CA LEU A 53 34.43 26.17 -22.51
C LEU A 53 34.71 24.78 -23.09
N MET A 54 35.88 24.21 -22.80
CA MET A 54 36.24 22.87 -23.25
C MET A 54 35.32 21.82 -22.60
N ALA A 55 35.05 21.93 -21.30
CA ALA A 55 34.13 21.03 -20.62
C ALA A 55 32.71 21.10 -21.20
N LEU A 56 32.22 22.31 -21.51
CA LEU A 56 30.92 22.51 -22.13
C LEU A 56 30.87 21.91 -23.55
N LEU A 57 31.89 22.17 -24.37
CA LEU A 57 31.96 21.68 -25.75
C LEU A 57 32.08 20.16 -25.80
N VAL A 58 32.98 19.58 -25.00
CA VAL A 58 33.18 18.12 -24.92
C VAL A 58 31.93 17.44 -24.37
N GLY A 59 31.32 17.98 -23.31
CA GLY A 59 30.09 17.42 -22.74
C GLY A 59 28.88 17.54 -23.69
N PHE A 60 28.81 18.59 -24.51
CA PHE A 60 27.79 18.72 -25.55
C PHE A 60 27.95 17.70 -26.68
N VAL A 61 29.19 17.42 -27.11
CA VAL A 61 29.50 16.43 -28.16
C VAL A 61 29.28 14.99 -27.65
N LEU A 62 29.77 14.68 -26.44
CA LEU A 62 29.64 13.37 -25.79
C LEU A 62 28.32 13.23 -25.00
N ARG A 63 27.30 13.99 -25.39
CA ARG A 63 26.02 14.01 -24.69
C ARG A 63 25.43 12.59 -24.64
N PRO A 64 25.06 12.09 -23.45
CA PRO A 64 24.41 10.80 -23.34
C PRO A 64 23.01 10.83 -23.95
N LYS A 65 22.71 9.84 -24.80
CA LYS A 65 21.33 9.50 -25.20
C LYS A 65 21.03 8.10 -24.69
N ILE A 66 20.57 8.03 -23.44
CA ILE A 66 20.34 6.77 -22.75
C ILE A 66 18.84 6.54 -22.73
N ARG A 67 18.44 5.33 -23.11
CA ARG A 67 17.10 4.82 -22.90
C ARG A 67 17.10 4.03 -21.60
N ILE A 68 16.15 4.34 -20.74
CA ILE A 68 15.93 3.62 -19.49
C ILE A 68 14.75 2.70 -19.74
N GLU A 69 14.95 1.41 -19.52
CA GLU A 69 13.92 0.39 -19.51
C GLU A 69 13.90 -0.21 -18.11
N GLY A 70 12.73 -0.37 -17.53
CA GLY A 70 12.60 -0.95 -16.19
C GLY A 70 11.13 -1.13 -15.87
N ASN A 71 10.86 -1.69 -14.70
CA ASN A 71 9.51 -1.74 -14.19
C ASN A 71 9.53 -1.21 -12.76
N LEU A 72 8.86 -0.08 -12.53
CA LEU A 72 8.62 0.36 -11.17
C LEU A 72 7.60 -0.61 -10.55
N PRO A 73 7.86 -1.18 -9.36
CA PRO A 73 6.85 -1.99 -8.71
C PRO A 73 5.57 -1.17 -8.51
N GLU A 74 4.42 -1.70 -8.90
CA GLU A 74 3.14 -1.00 -8.70
C GLU A 74 2.83 -0.79 -7.21
N ARG A 75 3.33 -1.69 -6.36
CA ARG A 75 3.02 -1.78 -4.94
C ARG A 75 4.27 -2.05 -4.11
N VAL A 76 4.47 -1.28 -3.06
CA VAL A 76 5.56 -1.44 -2.08
C VAL A 76 4.99 -1.31 -0.67
N ILE A 77 5.58 -1.99 0.31
CA ILE A 77 5.13 -1.95 1.71
C ILE A 77 5.95 -0.90 2.48
N VAL A 78 5.31 -0.13 3.37
CA VAL A 78 6.00 0.82 4.26
C VAL A 78 7.13 0.13 5.04
N GLY A 79 8.29 0.79 5.10
CA GLY A 79 9.44 0.36 5.89
C GLY A 79 10.26 -0.76 5.25
N GLN A 80 9.73 -1.48 4.26
CA GLN A 80 10.45 -2.51 3.54
C GLN A 80 11.41 -1.90 2.52
N ILE A 81 12.67 -2.36 2.53
CA ILE A 81 13.64 -2.01 1.50
C ILE A 81 13.25 -2.77 0.24
N THR A 82 12.99 -2.04 -0.83
CA THR A 82 12.67 -2.62 -2.13
C THR A 82 13.73 -2.26 -3.15
N MET A 83 14.30 -3.29 -3.75
CA MET A 83 15.22 -3.18 -4.86
C MET A 83 14.43 -3.22 -6.15
N PHE A 84 14.74 -2.31 -7.07
CA PHE A 84 14.18 -2.32 -8.42
C PHE A 84 15.31 -2.04 -9.41
N SER A 85 15.32 -2.82 -10.48
CA SER A 85 16.38 -2.82 -11.46
C SER A 85 15.95 -2.04 -12.72
N TYR A 86 16.89 -1.23 -13.22
CA TYR A 86 16.77 -0.49 -14.47
C TYR A 86 17.83 -0.94 -15.45
N ILE A 87 17.40 -1.20 -16.68
CA ILE A 87 18.29 -1.43 -17.81
C ILE A 87 18.53 -0.09 -18.49
N LEU A 88 19.77 0.37 -18.43
CA LEU A 88 20.24 1.55 -19.14
C LEU A 88 20.85 1.13 -20.45
N LYS A 89 20.26 1.56 -21.56
CA LYS A 89 20.76 1.28 -22.92
C LYS A 89 21.27 2.54 -23.59
N ASN A 90 22.55 2.55 -23.98
CA ASN A 90 23.10 3.65 -24.76
C ASN A 90 22.64 3.54 -26.22
N THR A 91 21.76 4.46 -26.63
CA THR A 91 21.25 4.52 -28.02
C THR A 91 22.08 5.41 -28.93
N SER A 92 23.12 6.07 -28.39
CA SER A 92 23.99 6.94 -29.17
C SER A 92 25.09 6.17 -29.89
N ARG A 93 25.69 6.81 -30.90
CA ARG A 93 26.89 6.29 -31.60
C ARG A 93 28.19 6.52 -30.83
N LEU A 94 28.13 7.25 -29.71
CA LEU A 94 29.28 7.62 -28.91
C LEU A 94 29.24 6.90 -27.55
N PRO A 95 30.40 6.63 -26.94
CA PRO A 95 30.43 6.15 -25.57
C PRO A 95 29.97 7.25 -24.61
N ALA A 96 29.18 6.87 -23.62
CA ALA A 96 28.79 7.72 -22.51
C ALA A 96 29.70 7.44 -21.31
N TYR A 97 30.11 8.49 -20.59
CA TYR A 97 31.04 8.38 -19.46
C TYR A 97 30.45 9.01 -18.20
N ASN A 98 30.92 8.57 -17.03
CA ASN A 98 30.54 9.11 -15.72
C ASN A 98 29.03 9.34 -15.59
N LEU A 99 28.27 8.28 -15.84
CA LEU A 99 26.82 8.31 -15.76
C LEU A 99 26.38 8.10 -14.32
N CYS A 100 25.39 8.89 -13.92
CA CYS A 100 24.71 8.78 -12.65
C CYS A 100 23.21 8.75 -12.93
N VAL A 101 22.51 7.83 -12.27
CA VAL A 101 21.06 7.75 -12.28
C VAL A 101 20.56 8.55 -11.08
N VAL A 102 19.78 9.59 -11.34
CA VAL A 102 19.27 10.48 -10.29
C VAL A 102 17.78 10.64 -10.46
N PHE A 103 17.05 10.50 -9.37
CA PHE A 103 15.65 10.89 -9.35
C PHE A 103 15.53 12.38 -9.07
N SER A 104 14.97 13.13 -10.02
CA SER A 104 14.86 14.59 -9.88
C SER A 104 13.92 15.06 -8.78
N ALA A 105 12.93 14.23 -8.42
CA ALA A 105 11.85 14.60 -7.51
C ALA A 105 11.27 13.36 -6.83
N LEU A 106 12.04 12.74 -5.92
CA LEU A 106 11.45 11.81 -4.95
C LEU A 106 10.72 12.62 -3.87
N PRO A 107 9.50 12.23 -3.47
CA PRO A 107 8.87 12.76 -2.27
C PRO A 107 9.79 12.54 -1.06
N GLU A 108 9.85 13.49 -0.12
CA GLU A 108 10.66 13.37 1.12
C GLU A 108 10.33 12.11 1.95
N THR A 109 9.17 11.53 1.69
CA THR A 109 8.65 10.32 2.31
C THR A 109 9.26 9.03 1.77
N ILE A 110 9.99 9.08 0.65
CA ILE A 110 10.68 7.93 0.08
C ILE A 110 12.17 8.20 0.19
N LYS A 111 12.85 7.43 1.06
CA LYS A 111 14.29 7.51 1.20
C LYS A 111 14.93 6.60 0.17
N GLN A 112 15.85 7.16 -0.62
CA GLN A 112 16.77 6.38 -1.42
C GLN A 112 17.97 6.02 -0.53
N LEU A 113 18.13 4.73 -0.20
CA LEU A 113 19.19 4.26 0.69
C LEU A 113 20.52 4.18 -0.06
N GLU A 114 20.49 3.54 -1.23
CA GLU A 114 21.59 3.46 -2.18
C GLU A 114 21.03 3.66 -3.59
N GLY A 115 21.73 4.39 -4.45
CA GLY A 115 21.33 4.44 -5.86
C GLY A 115 21.84 5.60 -6.70
N ALA A 116 23.08 5.99 -6.50
CA ALA A 116 23.82 6.71 -7.52
C ALA A 116 25.04 5.87 -7.90
N GLN A 117 24.82 4.63 -8.35
CA GLN A 117 25.92 3.83 -8.88
C GLN A 117 26.50 4.58 -10.08
N MET A 118 27.73 5.07 -9.92
CA MET A 118 28.41 5.77 -10.98
C MET A 118 28.89 4.75 -12.01
N ILE A 119 28.35 4.83 -13.21
CA ILE A 119 28.80 3.98 -14.33
C ILE A 119 29.91 4.73 -15.05
N PRO A 120 31.16 4.24 -15.00
CA PRO A 120 32.31 4.97 -15.53
C PRO A 120 32.27 5.09 -17.05
N ARG A 121 31.79 4.05 -17.73
CA ARG A 121 31.69 3.99 -19.19
C ARG A 121 30.56 3.07 -19.62
N LEU A 122 29.80 3.52 -20.61
CA LEU A 122 28.81 2.71 -21.33
C LEU A 122 29.02 2.90 -22.83
N GLY A 123 29.44 1.84 -23.51
CA GLY A 123 29.71 1.82 -24.95
C GLY A 123 28.46 2.06 -25.80
N PRO A 124 28.61 2.36 -27.09
CA PRO A 124 27.48 2.54 -28.00
C PRO A 124 26.72 1.21 -28.18
N GLY A 125 25.40 1.22 -27.96
CA GLY A 125 24.56 0.02 -28.03
C GLY A 125 24.63 -0.91 -26.83
N GLU A 126 25.50 -0.63 -25.85
CA GLU A 126 25.66 -1.41 -24.63
C GLU A 126 24.48 -1.15 -23.66
N SER A 127 24.10 -2.19 -22.93
CA SER A 127 23.10 -2.15 -21.88
C SER A 127 23.72 -2.56 -20.55
N ILE A 128 23.39 -1.84 -19.47
CA ILE A 128 23.79 -2.19 -18.11
C ILE A 128 22.58 -2.17 -17.19
N GLU A 129 22.52 -3.11 -16.26
CA GLU A 129 21.50 -3.16 -15.22
C GLU A 129 21.99 -2.39 -13.99
N VAL A 130 21.14 -1.54 -13.44
CA VAL A 130 21.39 -0.72 -12.26
C VAL A 130 20.28 -0.96 -11.26
N ASP A 131 20.68 -1.37 -10.07
CA ASP A 131 19.75 -1.56 -8.97
C ASP A 131 19.68 -0.30 -8.12
N VAL A 132 18.46 0.09 -7.77
CA VAL A 132 18.19 1.19 -6.85
C VAL A 132 17.40 0.68 -5.67
N GLU A 133 17.79 1.12 -4.47
CA GLU A 133 17.09 0.81 -3.24
C GLU A 133 16.26 1.99 -2.76
N ILE A 134 14.95 1.75 -2.61
CA ILE A 134 14.05 2.71 -1.96
C ILE A 134 13.43 2.11 -0.71
N GLN A 135 13.23 2.97 0.28
CA GLN A 135 12.50 2.69 1.50
C GLN A 135 11.46 3.79 1.73
N PRO A 136 10.17 3.51 1.49
CA PRO A 136 9.11 4.44 1.82
C PRO A 136 8.85 4.45 3.33
N THR A 137 8.72 5.64 3.91
CA THR A 137 8.52 5.84 5.35
C THR A 137 7.05 6.02 5.73
N ARG A 138 6.18 6.32 4.77
CA ARG A 138 4.73 6.50 4.98
C ARG A 138 3.94 5.89 3.84
N ARG A 139 2.74 5.41 4.14
CA ARG A 139 1.79 4.89 3.16
C ARG A 139 1.20 6.03 2.32
N GLY A 140 0.75 5.69 1.12
CA GLY A 140 0.09 6.65 0.23
C GLY A 140 0.23 6.33 -1.25
N TYR A 141 -0.43 7.15 -2.06
CA TYR A 141 -0.27 7.16 -3.51
C TYR A 141 0.78 8.20 -3.89
N TYR A 142 1.89 7.74 -4.46
CA TYR A 142 2.99 8.61 -4.87
C TYR A 142 3.14 8.60 -6.38
N LYS A 143 3.15 9.79 -6.98
CA LYS A 143 3.52 9.96 -8.38
C LYS A 143 5.03 10.13 -8.47
N ILE A 144 5.69 9.14 -9.04
CA ILE A 144 7.14 9.10 -9.18
C ILE A 144 7.47 9.34 -10.65
N LYS A 145 8.38 10.28 -10.89
CA LYS A 145 8.95 10.49 -12.21
C LYS A 145 10.03 9.47 -12.47
N TRP A 146 10.14 9.05 -13.72
CA TRP A 146 11.25 8.21 -14.15
C TRP A 146 12.60 8.84 -13.77
N PRO A 147 13.59 8.02 -13.36
CA PRO A 147 14.92 8.52 -13.07
C PRO A 147 15.53 9.18 -14.31
N ILE A 148 16.41 10.14 -14.06
CA ILE A 148 17.15 10.88 -15.08
C ILE A 148 18.59 10.36 -15.08
N CYS A 149 19.08 9.93 -16.24
CA CYS A 149 20.50 9.70 -16.42
C CYS A 149 21.20 11.03 -16.69
N GLN A 150 22.19 11.37 -15.87
CA GLN A 150 23.03 12.54 -16.01
C GLN A 150 24.49 12.11 -16.17
N SER A 151 25.23 12.78 -17.05
CA SER A 151 26.68 12.64 -17.19
C SER A 151 27.36 13.90 -16.67
N GLY A 152 28.34 13.72 -15.80
CA GLY A 152 29.27 14.77 -15.37
C GLY A 152 30.54 14.86 -16.23
N PHE A 153 30.67 14.08 -17.30
CA PHE A 153 31.92 14.04 -18.08
C PHE A 153 32.14 15.36 -18.87
N PRO A 154 33.38 15.89 -18.99
CA PRO A 154 34.67 15.32 -18.56
C PRO A 154 35.11 15.67 -17.12
N PHE A 155 34.84 16.88 -16.63
CA PHE A 155 35.43 17.40 -15.39
C PHE A 155 34.43 17.56 -14.23
N ASN A 156 33.24 16.97 -14.35
CA ASN A 156 32.15 17.12 -13.40
C ASN A 156 31.76 18.59 -13.14
N LEU A 157 31.84 19.45 -14.16
CA LEU A 157 31.47 20.87 -14.09
C LEU A 157 30.01 21.12 -14.51
N PHE A 158 29.55 20.35 -15.49
CA PHE A 158 28.21 20.43 -16.06
C PHE A 158 27.59 19.04 -16.00
N ASN A 159 26.30 18.99 -15.68
CA ASN A 159 25.49 17.80 -15.79
C ASN A 159 24.71 17.86 -17.10
N PHE A 160 24.97 16.89 -17.97
CA PHE A 160 24.22 16.67 -19.21
C PHE A 160 23.31 15.47 -19.04
N GLY A 161 22.01 15.68 -19.10
CA GLY A 161 21.03 14.61 -18.96
C GLY A 161 19.89 14.68 -19.97
N THR A 162 19.18 13.56 -20.05
CA THR A 162 17.91 13.44 -20.76
C THR A 162 16.84 13.08 -19.75
N SER A 163 15.86 13.98 -19.58
CA SER A 163 14.72 13.73 -18.69
C SER A 163 13.54 13.19 -19.46
N CYS A 164 12.98 12.07 -19.00
CA CYS A 164 11.64 11.63 -19.39
C CYS A 164 10.62 12.31 -18.46
N HIS A 165 9.51 12.77 -19.03
CA HIS A 165 8.43 13.45 -18.29
C HIS A 165 7.30 12.51 -17.85
N ASP A 166 7.45 11.21 -18.08
CA ASP A 166 6.43 10.24 -17.71
C ASP A 166 6.40 10.08 -16.18
N GLU A 167 5.18 10.02 -15.64
CA GLU A 167 4.89 9.85 -14.21
C GLU A 167 4.21 8.50 -14.03
N GLU A 168 4.75 7.68 -13.13
CA GLU A 168 4.14 6.42 -12.72
C GLU A 168 3.61 6.55 -11.29
N THR A 169 2.57 5.80 -10.98
CA THR A 169 1.98 5.82 -9.65
C THR A 169 2.48 4.62 -8.86
N LEU A 170 3.24 4.89 -7.81
CA LEU A 170 3.64 3.91 -6.81
C LEU A 170 2.62 3.92 -5.67
N VAL A 171 2.02 2.77 -5.40
CA VAL A 171 1.15 2.59 -4.23
C VAL A 171 2.00 2.05 -3.09
N VAL A 172 2.13 2.84 -2.02
CA VAL A 172 2.78 2.38 -0.79
C VAL A 172 1.72 1.88 0.18
N LEU A 173 1.67 0.56 0.34
CA LEU A 173 0.76 -0.17 1.21
C LEU A 173 1.17 -0.02 2.68
N PRO A 174 0.20 -0.02 3.62
CA PRO A 174 0.52 -0.05 5.04
C PRO A 174 1.33 -1.30 5.41
N SER A 175 2.09 -1.25 6.51
CA SER A 175 2.70 -2.45 7.09
C SER A 175 1.60 -3.44 7.50
N PHE A 176 1.79 -4.72 7.22
CA PHE A 176 0.86 -5.74 7.69
C PHE A 176 1.59 -7.02 8.06
N TYR A 177 1.02 -7.75 9.00
CA TYR A 177 1.58 -8.96 9.57
C TYR A 177 0.52 -10.05 9.62
N ARG A 178 0.96 -11.32 9.62
CA ARG A 178 0.06 -12.44 9.84
C ARG A 178 -0.24 -12.53 11.34
N LEU A 179 -1.51 -12.41 11.70
CA LEU A 179 -1.98 -12.51 13.07
C LEU A 179 -2.39 -13.96 13.37
N GLN A 180 -2.32 -14.40 14.63
CA GLN A 180 -2.96 -15.65 15.04
C GLN A 180 -4.32 -15.30 15.62
N LEU A 181 -5.39 -15.66 14.91
CA LEU A 181 -6.75 -15.49 15.41
C LEU A 181 -7.11 -16.70 16.28
N SER A 182 -7.64 -16.44 17.47
CA SER A 182 -8.14 -17.49 18.35
C SER A 182 -9.23 -18.30 17.64
N PRO A 183 -9.20 -19.64 17.71
CA PRO A 183 -10.20 -20.47 17.05
C PRO A 183 -11.64 -20.18 17.52
N ALA A 184 -11.83 -19.55 18.69
CA ALA A 184 -13.15 -19.16 19.19
C ALA A 184 -13.84 -18.07 18.34
N SER A 185 -13.10 -17.10 17.76
CA SER A 185 -13.69 -16.12 16.83
C SER A 185 -14.03 -16.76 15.48
N LEU A 186 -13.31 -17.80 15.09
CA LEU A 186 -13.53 -18.53 13.84
C LEU A 186 -14.59 -19.65 13.94
N SER A 187 -14.95 -20.13 15.14
CA SER A 187 -15.72 -21.39 15.30
C SER A 187 -17.11 -21.26 15.91
N GLN A 188 -17.56 -20.09 16.38
CA GLN A 188 -18.89 -19.96 16.98
C GLN A 188 -19.99 -19.61 15.96
N ASN A 189 -20.64 -20.68 15.51
CA ASN A 189 -22.07 -20.81 15.22
C ASN A 189 -22.62 -20.36 13.86
N VAL A 190 -22.93 -21.38 13.05
CA VAL A 190 -24.31 -21.75 12.67
C VAL A 190 -25.28 -20.58 12.65
N CYS A 191 -25.48 -19.99 11.48
CA CYS A 191 -26.71 -19.25 11.17
C CYS A 191 -27.88 -20.24 11.19
N THR A 192 -28.44 -20.49 12.37
CA THR A 192 -29.75 -21.12 12.50
C THR A 192 -30.80 -20.02 12.29
N GLY A 193 -31.42 -19.98 11.12
CA GLY A 193 -32.63 -19.19 10.90
C GLY A 193 -32.51 -18.10 9.84
N GLY A 194 -32.84 -18.46 8.61
CA GLY A 194 -33.05 -17.49 7.53
C GLY A 194 -33.30 -18.22 6.23
N ALA A 195 -34.58 -18.51 5.94
CA ALA A 195 -34.98 -19.14 4.71
C ALA A 195 -34.44 -18.37 3.49
N GLY A 196 -33.57 -19.04 2.74
CA GLY A 196 -33.33 -18.79 1.33
C GLY A 196 -32.28 -17.75 0.98
N PHE A 197 -31.01 -18.15 0.92
CA PHE A 197 -30.06 -17.52 0.01
C PHE A 197 -29.14 -18.56 -0.64
N VAL A 198 -29.65 -19.18 -1.71
CA VAL A 198 -28.85 -19.89 -2.71
C VAL A 198 -28.34 -18.82 -3.68
N GLY A 199 -27.03 -18.57 -3.71
CA GLY A 199 -26.55 -17.43 -4.49
C GLY A 199 -25.06 -17.28 -4.69
N GLN A 200 -24.28 -18.34 -4.88
CA GLN A 200 -23.15 -18.31 -5.83
C GLN A 200 -22.96 -19.71 -6.42
N ARG A 201 -23.08 -19.79 -7.76
CA ARG A 201 -22.78 -21.00 -8.53
C ARG A 201 -21.26 -21.16 -8.55
N GLY A 202 -20.74 -22.15 -7.84
CA GLY A 202 -19.31 -22.49 -7.93
C GLY A 202 -18.93 -23.72 -7.13
N ALA A 203 -19.38 -23.81 -5.87
CA ALA A 203 -19.16 -24.97 -5.03
C ALA A 203 -20.45 -25.79 -4.95
N PHE A 204 -20.42 -27.04 -5.39
CA PHE A 204 -21.44 -28.00 -4.99
C PHE A 204 -21.25 -28.23 -3.49
N PRO A 205 -22.31 -28.10 -2.67
CA PRO A 205 -22.18 -28.30 -1.24
C PRO A 205 -21.68 -29.73 -0.98
N GLU A 206 -20.69 -29.89 -0.09
CA GLU A 206 -20.05 -31.19 0.13
C GLU A 206 -21.07 -32.17 0.73
N TYR A 207 -21.08 -33.42 0.28
CA TYR A 207 -21.99 -34.42 0.81
C TYR A 207 -21.60 -34.78 2.25
N ALA A 208 -22.40 -34.35 3.22
CA ALA A 208 -22.15 -34.60 4.64
C ALA A 208 -22.58 -36.01 5.07
N GLY A 209 -23.65 -36.54 4.47
CA GLY A 209 -24.21 -37.83 4.85
C GLY A 209 -25.62 -38.06 4.36
N SER A 210 -26.24 -39.14 4.85
CA SER A 210 -27.63 -39.48 4.58
C SER A 210 -28.39 -39.52 5.90
N ARG A 211 -29.58 -38.90 5.94
CA ARG A 211 -30.52 -39.03 7.06
C ARG A 211 -31.85 -39.64 6.61
N PRO A 212 -32.68 -40.15 7.53
CA PRO A 212 -34.04 -40.58 7.21
C PRO A 212 -34.83 -39.43 6.54
N PHE A 213 -35.56 -39.76 5.48
CA PHE A 213 -36.42 -38.82 4.77
C PHE A 213 -37.59 -38.41 5.66
N LEU A 214 -37.82 -37.11 5.77
CA LEU A 214 -38.93 -36.54 6.53
C LEU A 214 -40.00 -35.99 5.57
N PRO A 215 -41.30 -36.06 5.95
CA PRO A 215 -42.37 -35.43 5.17
C PRO A 215 -42.12 -33.92 5.05
N GLY A 216 -41.87 -33.44 3.83
CA GLY A 216 -41.49 -32.05 3.54
C GLY A 216 -40.12 -31.90 2.86
N ASP A 217 -39.30 -32.96 2.88
CA ASP A 217 -38.03 -32.97 2.15
C ASP A 217 -38.24 -32.95 0.63
N SER A 218 -37.36 -32.24 -0.07
CA SER A 218 -37.41 -32.19 -1.53
C SER A 218 -37.08 -33.56 -2.12
N PRO A 219 -37.90 -34.09 -3.05
CA PRO A 219 -37.63 -35.37 -3.72
C PRO A 219 -36.34 -35.36 -4.55
N ARG A 220 -35.80 -34.17 -4.88
CA ARG A 220 -34.51 -34.01 -5.56
C ARG A 220 -33.31 -34.33 -4.67
N ARG A 221 -33.48 -34.33 -3.34
CA ARG A 221 -32.41 -34.63 -2.39
C ARG A 221 -32.40 -36.09 -1.94
N ILE A 222 -33.20 -36.98 -2.53
CA ILE A 222 -33.22 -38.40 -2.17
C ILE A 222 -31.87 -39.08 -2.44
N ASP A 223 -31.35 -39.80 -1.45
CA ASP A 223 -30.21 -40.69 -1.64
C ASP A 223 -30.69 -42.09 -2.02
N ALA A 224 -30.77 -42.35 -3.33
CA ALA A 224 -31.19 -43.65 -3.85
C ALA A 224 -30.26 -44.81 -3.41
N ARG A 225 -28.97 -44.54 -3.18
CA ARG A 225 -28.00 -45.56 -2.78
C ARG A 225 -28.17 -45.92 -1.30
N ALA A 226 -28.36 -44.93 -0.43
CA ALA A 226 -28.64 -45.18 0.98
C ALA A 226 -30.01 -45.85 1.15
N TRP A 227 -31.02 -45.42 0.40
CA TRP A 227 -32.35 -46.05 0.41
C TRP A 227 -32.27 -47.54 0.01
N ALA A 228 -31.55 -47.86 -1.08
CA ALA A 228 -31.39 -49.25 -1.50
C ALA A 228 -30.69 -50.14 -0.47
N ARG A 229 -29.75 -49.59 0.33
CA ARG A 229 -29.00 -50.34 1.34
C ARG A 229 -29.76 -50.53 2.65
N LEU A 230 -30.47 -49.50 3.09
CA LEU A 230 -31.13 -49.48 4.40
C LEU A 230 -32.60 -49.86 4.31
N SER A 231 -33.16 -49.98 3.11
CA SER A 231 -34.60 -50.22 2.86
C SER A 231 -35.55 -49.21 3.51
N VAL A 232 -35.01 -48.04 3.90
CA VAL A 232 -35.74 -46.91 4.47
C VAL A 232 -35.44 -45.68 3.61
N PRO A 233 -36.45 -44.85 3.25
CA PRO A 233 -36.23 -43.64 2.48
C PRO A 233 -35.22 -42.70 3.16
N ALA A 234 -34.20 -42.28 2.41
CA ALA A 234 -33.11 -41.43 2.90
C ALA A 234 -32.94 -40.18 2.04
N SER A 235 -32.63 -39.06 2.69
CA SER A 235 -32.28 -37.79 2.04
C SER A 235 -30.81 -37.48 2.24
N LYS A 236 -30.16 -36.99 1.19
CA LYS A 236 -28.81 -36.45 1.21
C LYS A 236 -28.77 -35.19 2.06
N GLU A 237 -27.89 -35.17 3.03
CA GLU A 237 -27.43 -33.98 3.73
C GLU A 237 -26.15 -33.50 3.08
N TYR A 238 -26.10 -32.19 2.86
CA TYR A 238 -24.91 -31.52 2.37
C TYR A 238 -24.43 -30.58 3.47
N HIS A 239 -23.12 -30.48 3.65
CA HIS A 239 -22.53 -29.38 4.37
C HIS A 239 -22.77 -28.13 3.53
N GLU A 240 -23.55 -27.20 4.08
CA GLU A 240 -23.60 -25.86 3.52
C GLU A 240 -22.33 -25.17 3.99
N ASP A 241 -21.30 -25.21 3.14
CA ASP A 241 -20.13 -24.34 3.27
C ASP A 241 -20.61 -22.91 3.02
N PHE A 242 -21.17 -22.29 4.06
CA PHE A 242 -21.40 -20.86 4.05
C PHE A 242 -20.03 -20.20 4.07
N ASP A 243 -19.67 -19.56 2.96
CA ASP A 243 -18.57 -18.61 2.95
C ASP A 243 -18.81 -17.61 4.09
N LYS A 244 -17.95 -17.64 5.10
CA LYS A 244 -18.02 -16.71 6.22
C LYS A 244 -17.81 -15.31 5.67
N ARG A 245 -18.82 -14.46 5.80
CA ARG A 245 -18.75 -13.07 5.32
C ARG A 245 -18.34 -12.18 6.46
N THR A 246 -17.32 -11.37 6.24
CA THR A 246 -16.77 -10.46 7.24
C THR A 246 -16.88 -9.01 6.79
N ALA A 247 -17.16 -8.12 7.73
CA ALA A 247 -17.05 -6.68 7.53
C ALA A 247 -15.91 -6.09 8.38
N LEU A 248 -15.15 -5.18 7.79
CA LEU A 248 -14.11 -4.42 8.45
C LEU A 248 -14.56 -2.97 8.61
N ILE A 249 -14.53 -2.46 9.83
CA ILE A 249 -14.89 -1.09 10.18
C ILE A 249 -13.67 -0.43 10.79
N LEU A 250 -13.11 0.56 10.10
CA LEU A 250 -11.95 1.32 10.51
C LEU A 250 -12.36 2.76 10.81
N ASP A 251 -12.12 3.17 12.05
CA ASP A 251 -12.22 4.56 12.45
C ASP A 251 -11.01 5.36 11.97
N THR A 252 -11.25 6.48 11.30
CA THR A 252 -10.21 7.42 10.84
C THR A 252 -10.30 8.78 11.54
N CYS A 253 -11.14 8.90 12.56
CA CYS A 253 -11.43 10.15 13.23
C CYS A 253 -10.38 10.49 14.29
N VAL A 254 -9.54 11.47 13.97
CA VAL A 254 -8.51 12.00 14.89
C VAL A 254 -9.08 13.23 15.65
N SER A 255 -8.63 13.49 16.88
CA SER A 255 -9.15 14.61 17.70
C SER A 255 -8.65 15.97 17.18
N GLU A 256 -9.48 17.02 17.26
CA GLU A 256 -9.13 18.36 16.74
C GLU A 256 -7.97 19.03 17.50
N VAL A 257 -7.72 18.61 18.75
CA VAL A 257 -6.67 19.17 19.62
C VAL A 257 -5.24 18.81 19.15
N SER A 258 -5.10 17.85 18.22
CA SER A 258 -3.83 17.21 17.85
C SER A 258 -3.38 17.46 16.40
N LEU A 259 -3.75 18.60 15.81
CA LEU A 259 -3.34 18.98 14.44
C LEU A 259 -1.85 19.32 14.26
N LEU A 260 -1.03 19.20 15.31
CA LEU A 260 0.43 19.30 15.20
C LEU A 260 1.00 18.04 14.50
N PRO A 261 1.98 18.17 13.59
CA PRO A 261 2.57 17.05 12.84
C PRO A 261 3.30 16.00 13.70
N SER A 262 3.44 16.24 15.00
CA SER A 262 4.24 15.46 15.97
C SER A 262 3.39 14.81 17.07
N SER A 263 2.08 14.64 16.86
CA SER A 263 1.19 14.03 17.85
C SER A 263 1.20 12.48 17.75
N ASN A 264 1.21 11.81 18.90
CA ASN A 264 1.07 10.34 19.02
C ASN A 264 -0.15 9.79 18.25
N GLU A 265 -1.15 10.63 17.97
CA GLU A 265 -2.37 10.26 17.24
C GLU A 265 -2.13 9.93 15.75
N CYS A 266 -1.09 10.48 15.11
CA CYS A 266 -0.71 10.01 13.77
C CYS A 266 -0.21 8.56 13.83
N SER A 267 0.58 8.20 14.84
CA SER A 267 1.02 6.83 15.08
C SER A 267 -0.16 5.88 15.34
N GLN A 268 -1.16 6.33 16.11
CA GLN A 268 -2.39 5.57 16.37
C GLN A 268 -3.16 5.26 15.08
N LEU A 269 -3.30 6.24 14.17
CA LEU A 269 -3.97 6.00 12.87
C LEU A 269 -3.14 5.08 11.97
N GLU A 270 -1.82 5.27 11.89
CA GLU A 270 -0.93 4.35 11.15
C GLU A 270 -1.05 2.92 11.69
N ALA A 271 -1.08 2.76 13.01
CA ALA A 271 -1.30 1.48 13.67
C ALA A 271 -2.69 0.91 13.36
N ALA A 272 -3.74 1.72 13.36
CA ALA A 272 -5.10 1.28 13.02
C ALA A 272 -5.22 0.75 11.60
N VAL A 273 -4.62 1.47 10.66
CA VAL A 273 -4.57 1.04 9.26
C VAL A 273 -3.72 -0.22 9.11
N SER A 274 -2.57 -0.30 9.79
CA SER A 274 -1.71 -1.50 9.80
C SER A 274 -2.41 -2.72 10.38
N LEU A 275 -3.14 -2.56 11.49
CA LEU A 275 -3.95 -3.61 12.10
C LEU A 275 -5.06 -4.06 11.15
N CYS A 276 -5.77 -3.12 10.53
CA CYS A 276 -6.83 -3.42 9.57
C CYS A 276 -6.30 -4.22 8.37
N ALA A 277 -5.15 -3.79 7.82
CA ALA A 277 -4.48 -4.50 6.74
C ALA A 277 -4.01 -5.91 7.17
N SER A 278 -3.55 -6.06 8.41
CA SER A 278 -3.11 -7.34 9.00
C SER A 278 -4.27 -8.30 9.24
N VAL A 279 -5.40 -7.81 9.78
CA VAL A 279 -6.63 -8.57 9.95
C VAL A 279 -7.13 -9.03 8.59
N ALA A 280 -7.25 -8.11 7.62
CA ALA A 280 -7.65 -8.43 6.25
C ALA A 280 -6.75 -9.51 5.62
N PHE A 281 -5.43 -9.37 5.74
CA PHE A 281 -4.46 -10.35 5.24
C PHE A 281 -4.62 -11.73 5.90
N THR A 282 -4.92 -11.75 7.20
CA THR A 282 -5.04 -12.99 7.97
C THR A 282 -6.33 -13.74 7.64
N ILE A 283 -7.46 -13.05 7.56
CA ILE A 283 -8.78 -13.67 7.33
C ILE A 283 -9.06 -13.98 5.86
N ASN A 284 -8.32 -13.39 4.90
CA ASN A 284 -8.63 -13.51 3.47
C ASN A 284 -8.68 -14.95 2.94
N ASN A 285 -8.00 -15.89 3.59
CA ASN A 285 -8.03 -17.30 3.19
C ASN A 285 -9.23 -18.07 3.77
N ASP A 286 -9.79 -17.61 4.89
CA ASP A 286 -10.82 -18.33 5.66
C ASP A 286 -12.22 -17.68 5.54
N CYS A 287 -12.27 -16.37 5.25
CA CYS A 287 -13.47 -15.56 5.20
C CYS A 287 -13.46 -14.61 3.98
N LEU A 288 -14.65 -14.33 3.43
CA LEU A 288 -14.86 -13.32 2.39
C LEU A 288 -15.14 -11.94 3.02
N ILE A 289 -14.25 -10.98 2.78
CA ILE A 289 -14.43 -9.60 3.24
C ILE A 289 -15.38 -8.86 2.30
N ASP A 290 -16.64 -8.68 2.68
CA ASP A 290 -17.64 -8.10 1.77
C ASP A 290 -17.73 -6.58 1.87
N VAL A 291 -17.40 -6.02 3.04
CA VAL A 291 -17.55 -4.59 3.34
C VAL A 291 -16.32 -4.07 4.05
N LEU A 292 -15.80 -2.94 3.58
CA LEU A 292 -14.81 -2.13 4.29
C LEU A 292 -15.39 -0.73 4.49
N LEU A 293 -15.58 -0.33 5.74
CA LEU A 293 -15.88 1.06 6.10
C LEU A 293 -14.56 1.71 6.56
N ALA A 294 -14.09 2.74 5.85
CA ALA A 294 -12.94 3.52 6.23
C ALA A 294 -13.37 4.98 6.44
N GLY A 295 -13.58 5.37 7.69
CA GLY A 295 -14.12 6.69 8.02
C GLY A 295 -15.56 6.87 7.53
N ILE A 296 -15.74 7.67 6.48
CA ILE A 296 -17.05 8.00 5.89
C ILE A 296 -17.36 7.08 4.69
N GLU A 297 -16.34 6.45 4.11
CA GLU A 297 -16.46 5.76 2.83
C GLU A 297 -16.74 4.27 3.04
N ILE A 298 -17.86 3.79 2.49
CA ILE A 298 -18.16 2.36 2.42
C ILE A 298 -17.69 1.82 1.07
N TYR A 299 -16.87 0.79 1.14
CA TYR A 299 -16.42 0.00 0.00
C TYR A 299 -17.09 -1.37 0.02
N GLN A 300 -17.90 -1.64 -1.01
CA GLN A 300 -18.53 -2.94 -1.22
C GLN A 300 -17.63 -3.79 -2.12
N LEU A 301 -17.14 -4.90 -1.57
CA LEU A 301 -16.11 -5.74 -2.16
C LEU A 301 -16.65 -7.11 -2.61
N ALA A 302 -17.91 -7.41 -2.32
CA ALA A 302 -18.57 -8.69 -2.60
C ALA A 302 -18.50 -9.12 -4.08
N ALA A 303 -18.39 -8.17 -5.02
CA ALA A 303 -18.31 -8.45 -6.46
C ALA A 303 -16.90 -8.86 -6.93
N LEU A 304 -15.87 -8.66 -6.12
CA LEU A 304 -14.47 -8.93 -6.51
C LEU A 304 -14.05 -10.36 -6.14
N PRO A 305 -13.24 -11.04 -6.97
CA PRO A 305 -12.59 -12.31 -6.62
C PRO A 305 -11.69 -12.16 -5.40
N GLY A 306 -11.57 -13.19 -4.56
CA GLY A 306 -10.83 -13.14 -3.28
C GLY A 306 -9.39 -12.62 -3.37
N MET A 307 -8.62 -13.01 -4.41
CA MET A 307 -7.25 -12.52 -4.58
C MET A 307 -7.18 -11.01 -4.88
N VAL A 308 -8.05 -10.51 -5.77
CA VAL A 308 -8.10 -9.09 -6.14
C VAL A 308 -8.67 -8.23 -5.01
N ARG A 309 -9.48 -8.85 -4.15
CA ARG A 309 -10.15 -8.19 -3.03
C ARG A 309 -9.17 -7.72 -1.97
N LEU A 310 -8.24 -8.58 -1.55
CA LEU A 310 -7.20 -8.22 -0.56
C LEU A 310 -6.32 -7.09 -1.09
N ASP A 311 -5.84 -7.24 -2.32
CA ASP A 311 -5.06 -6.23 -3.03
C ASP A 311 -5.79 -4.88 -3.06
N LYS A 312 -7.11 -4.89 -3.32
CA LYS A 312 -7.92 -3.67 -3.34
C LYS A 312 -8.14 -3.08 -1.95
N ILE A 313 -8.31 -3.92 -0.92
CA ILE A 313 -8.40 -3.47 0.48
C ILE A 313 -7.11 -2.75 0.86
N HIS A 314 -5.95 -3.35 0.60
CA HIS A 314 -4.66 -2.72 0.91
C HIS A 314 -4.44 -1.42 0.12
N ASP A 315 -4.87 -1.36 -1.15
CA ASP A 315 -4.84 -0.10 -1.91
C ASP A 315 -5.73 0.98 -1.28
N ILE A 316 -6.96 0.63 -0.90
CA ILE A 316 -7.88 1.57 -0.24
C ILE A 316 -7.24 2.08 1.06
N LEU A 317 -6.72 1.17 1.89
CA LEU A 317 -6.05 1.48 3.15
C LEU A 317 -4.79 2.35 2.96
N ALA A 318 -4.05 2.18 1.85
CA ALA A 318 -2.94 3.07 1.50
C ALA A 318 -3.39 4.52 1.31
N GLY A 319 -4.60 4.74 0.80
CA GLY A 319 -5.20 6.07 0.58
C GLY A 319 -5.91 6.68 1.78
N VAL A 320 -6.12 5.92 2.85
CA VAL A 320 -6.87 6.40 4.01
C VAL A 320 -6.09 7.51 4.71
N GLU A 321 -6.64 8.71 4.70
CA GLU A 321 -6.14 9.85 5.46
C GLU A 321 -6.97 10.12 6.71
N LYS A 322 -6.43 10.96 7.60
CA LYS A 322 -7.14 11.42 8.80
C LYS A 322 -8.40 12.19 8.40
N SER A 323 -9.54 11.78 8.94
CA SER A 323 -10.77 12.55 8.78
C SER A 323 -10.97 13.46 9.97
N LYS A 324 -11.43 14.69 9.71
CA LYS A 324 -12.05 15.55 10.73
C LYS A 324 -13.35 14.90 11.19
N ALA A 325 -13.80 15.27 12.39
CA ALA A 325 -15.03 14.78 13.01
C ALA A 325 -16.14 14.57 11.96
N TYR A 326 -16.55 13.32 11.78
CA TYR A 326 -17.58 12.93 10.82
C TYR A 326 -18.75 12.27 11.51
N SER A 327 -19.96 12.54 11.02
CA SER A 327 -21.18 11.91 11.54
C SER A 327 -21.44 10.61 10.78
N LEU A 328 -21.33 9.50 11.50
CA LEU A 328 -21.64 8.16 11.02
C LEU A 328 -23.14 7.94 10.78
N GLU A 329 -24.01 8.83 11.27
CA GLU A 329 -25.47 8.70 11.20
C GLU A 329 -25.99 8.52 9.77
N LYS A 330 -25.34 9.15 8.79
CA LYS A 330 -25.70 9.04 7.36
C LYS A 330 -25.37 7.68 6.76
N ILE A 331 -24.39 6.97 7.32
CA ILE A 331 -23.78 5.77 6.74
C ILE A 331 -24.31 4.52 7.44
N SER A 332 -24.67 4.64 8.72
CA SER A 332 -25.27 3.59 9.52
C SER A 332 -26.39 2.81 8.84
N PRO A 333 -27.42 3.42 8.20
CA PRO A 333 -28.50 2.63 7.61
C PRO A 333 -28.04 1.72 6.46
N VAL A 334 -27.06 2.17 5.67
CA VAL A 334 -26.50 1.37 4.56
C VAL A 334 -25.73 0.18 5.09
N LEU A 335 -24.98 0.35 6.18
CA LEU A 335 -24.24 -0.73 6.82
C LEU A 335 -25.19 -1.71 7.55
N ILE A 336 -26.19 -1.19 8.27
CA ILE A 336 -27.20 -1.99 8.98
C ILE A 336 -27.97 -2.90 8.02
N SER A 337 -28.28 -2.42 6.82
CA SER A 337 -28.94 -3.23 5.78
C SER A 337 -28.12 -4.45 5.33
N GLN A 338 -26.81 -4.45 5.58
CA GLN A 338 -25.88 -5.50 5.16
C GLN A 338 -25.59 -6.52 6.28
N PHE A 339 -25.80 -6.16 7.55
CA PHE A 339 -25.55 -7.07 8.68
C PHE A 339 -26.23 -8.44 8.60
N PRO A 340 -27.46 -8.59 8.08
CA PRO A 340 -28.08 -9.92 7.94
C PRO A 340 -27.31 -10.88 7.01
N ARG A 341 -26.37 -10.37 6.20
CA ARG A 341 -25.53 -11.16 5.29
C ARG A 341 -24.12 -11.39 5.85
N ILE A 342 -23.77 -10.77 6.96
CA ILE A 342 -22.42 -10.76 7.52
C ILE A 342 -22.40 -11.67 8.75
N SER A 343 -21.41 -12.55 8.83
CA SER A 343 -21.21 -13.45 9.97
C SER A 343 -20.39 -12.80 11.07
N GLU A 344 -19.37 -12.01 10.70
CA GLU A 344 -18.41 -11.41 11.63
C GLU A 344 -18.10 -9.96 11.28
N VAL A 345 -17.94 -9.11 12.29
CA VAL A 345 -17.60 -7.69 12.12
C VAL A 345 -16.41 -7.34 13.01
N PHE A 346 -15.35 -6.83 12.40
CA PHE A 346 -14.21 -6.27 13.13
C PHE A 346 -14.34 -4.75 13.18
N PHE A 347 -14.44 -4.22 14.40
CA PHE A 347 -14.40 -2.79 14.68
C PHE A 347 -12.99 -2.42 15.13
N ILE A 348 -12.27 -1.63 14.34
CA ILE A 348 -10.95 -1.09 14.66
C ILE A 348 -11.15 0.40 14.93
N LEU A 349 -11.12 0.76 16.20
CA LEU A 349 -11.55 2.08 16.68
C LEU A 349 -10.40 2.80 17.38
N LEU A 350 -10.29 4.10 17.09
CA LEU A 350 -9.33 4.99 17.76
C LEU A 350 -9.94 5.57 19.04
N ARG A 351 -11.25 5.82 19.04
CA ARG A 351 -11.96 6.42 20.18
C ARG A 351 -13.34 5.80 20.36
N PRO A 352 -13.84 5.74 21.62
CA PRO A 352 -15.21 5.33 21.87
C PRO A 352 -16.17 6.40 21.33
N ASN A 353 -17.17 5.99 20.54
CA ASN A 353 -18.20 6.87 20.01
C ASN A 353 -19.57 6.21 20.16
N LYS A 354 -20.59 7.01 20.52
CA LYS A 354 -21.99 6.57 20.62
C LYS A 354 -22.50 5.96 19.30
N ALA A 355 -22.06 6.48 18.15
CA ALA A 355 -22.45 5.95 16.86
C ALA A 355 -21.92 4.53 16.59
N TYR A 356 -20.66 4.25 16.95
CA TYR A 356 -20.11 2.89 16.86
C TYR A 356 -20.77 1.92 17.85
N ARG A 357 -21.18 2.41 19.02
CA ARG A 357 -21.94 1.63 20.01
C ARG A 357 -23.30 1.21 19.44
N HIS A 358 -24.03 2.14 18.82
CA HIS A 358 -25.29 1.83 18.15
C HIS A 358 -25.10 0.81 17.01
N LEU A 359 -24.03 0.95 16.21
CA LEU A 359 -23.71 -0.04 15.16
C LEU A 359 -23.39 -1.43 15.72
N LEU A 360 -22.65 -1.49 16.83
CA LEU A 360 -22.34 -2.74 17.54
C LEU A 360 -23.61 -3.41 18.06
N GLU A 361 -24.54 -2.65 18.65
CA GLU A 361 -25.83 -3.16 19.12
C GLU A 361 -26.67 -3.73 17.97
N MET A 362 -26.73 -3.01 16.84
CA MET A 362 -27.44 -3.48 15.64
C MET A 362 -26.80 -4.74 15.04
N ALA A 363 -25.47 -4.82 15.00
CA ALA A 363 -24.76 -6.01 14.52
C ALA A 363 -24.99 -7.23 15.44
N ASN A 364 -24.96 -7.04 16.76
CA ASN A 364 -25.29 -8.09 17.72
C ASN A 364 -26.76 -8.54 17.61
N GLN A 365 -27.70 -7.62 17.39
CA GLN A 365 -29.12 -7.96 17.17
C GLN A 365 -29.33 -8.75 15.87
N ALA A 366 -28.52 -8.48 14.84
CA ALA A 366 -28.52 -9.25 13.59
C ALA A 366 -27.85 -10.63 13.73
N GLY A 367 -27.24 -10.94 14.87
CA GLY A 367 -26.54 -12.20 15.13
C GLY A 367 -25.10 -12.25 14.63
N CYS A 368 -24.50 -11.10 14.26
CA CYS A 368 -23.10 -11.04 13.86
C CYS A 368 -22.16 -11.18 15.07
N LEU A 369 -21.06 -11.91 14.92
CA LEU A 369 -19.96 -11.90 15.88
C LEU A 369 -19.20 -10.57 15.79
N CYS A 370 -19.20 -9.78 16.86
CA CYS A 370 -18.52 -8.48 16.89
C CYS A 370 -17.19 -8.58 17.68
N ASN A 371 -16.08 -8.29 16.99
CA ASN A 371 -14.76 -8.13 17.60
C ASN A 371 -14.40 -6.64 17.64
N VAL A 372 -14.09 -6.12 18.82
CA VAL A 372 -13.75 -4.69 18.99
C VAL A 372 -12.30 -4.56 19.40
N LEU A 373 -11.51 -3.92 18.54
CA LEU A 373 -10.10 -3.62 18.71
C LEU A 373 -9.96 -2.11 18.91
N MET A 374 -9.62 -1.70 20.13
CA MET A 374 -9.40 -0.32 20.50
C MET A 374 -7.90 -0.02 20.48
N ILE A 375 -7.51 1.08 19.83
CA ILE A 375 -6.10 1.47 19.71
C ILE A 375 -5.83 2.66 20.61
N GLY A 376 -4.93 2.47 21.57
CA GLY A 376 -4.59 3.48 22.56
C GLY A 376 -3.67 2.90 23.64
N GLU A 377 -3.04 3.78 24.41
CA GLU A 377 -2.25 3.35 25.56
C GLU A 377 -3.17 2.80 26.64
N SER A 378 -2.80 1.67 27.26
CA SER A 378 -3.59 0.92 28.23
C SER A 378 -3.93 1.67 29.55
N GLY A 379 -3.71 2.99 29.61
CA GLY A 379 -4.02 3.86 30.76
C GLY A 379 -4.75 5.16 30.43
N GLN A 380 -4.98 5.50 29.16
CA GLN A 380 -5.78 6.67 28.76
C GLN A 380 -7.26 6.28 28.66
N MET A 381 -7.87 5.96 29.80
CA MET A 381 -9.33 5.98 29.90
C MET A 381 -9.79 7.45 29.91
N PRO A 382 -10.65 7.90 28.98
CA PRO A 382 -11.54 9.00 29.32
C PRO A 382 -12.47 8.48 30.43
N VAL A 383 -12.26 9.00 31.63
CA VAL A 383 -13.09 8.77 32.82
C VAL A 383 -14.45 9.44 32.58
N ASP A 384 -15.29 8.81 31.76
CA ASP A 384 -16.72 9.12 31.70
C ASP A 384 -17.50 7.88 32.16
N GLU A 385 -18.38 8.08 33.14
CA GLU A 385 -19.15 7.06 33.87
C GLU A 385 -20.10 6.22 32.99
N ASP A 386 -20.26 6.55 31.70
CA ASP A 386 -21.06 5.81 30.70
C ASP A 386 -20.33 4.59 30.08
N ASN A 387 -19.08 4.33 30.47
CA ASN A 387 -18.20 3.31 29.88
C ASN A 387 -18.41 1.87 30.39
N MET A 388 -19.30 1.64 31.36
CA MET A 388 -19.43 0.36 32.07
C MET A 388 -20.03 -0.82 31.27
N SER A 389 -20.44 -0.64 30.01
CA SER A 389 -21.11 -1.69 29.20
C SER A 389 -20.42 -2.13 27.90
N TRP A 390 -19.15 -1.79 27.65
CA TRP A 390 -18.36 -2.39 26.54
C TRP A 390 -17.77 -3.78 26.91
N ASN A 391 -18.25 -4.38 28.00
CA ASN A 391 -17.41 -5.09 28.96
C ASN A 391 -17.15 -6.59 28.71
N ARG A 392 -17.31 -7.12 27.47
CA ARG A 392 -17.00 -8.55 27.25
C ARG A 392 -15.99 -8.89 26.16
N ASN A 393 -15.85 -8.11 25.08
CA ASN A 393 -14.96 -8.47 23.94
C ASN A 393 -14.11 -7.29 23.38
N VAL A 394 -13.84 -6.25 24.18
CA VAL A 394 -12.93 -5.17 23.75
C VAL A 394 -11.49 -5.55 24.05
N ARG A 395 -10.63 -5.53 23.04
CA ARG A 395 -9.18 -5.66 23.22
C ARG A 395 -8.50 -4.32 22.97
N TYR A 396 -7.67 -3.91 23.92
CA TYR A 396 -6.83 -2.73 23.79
C TYR A 396 -5.46 -3.13 23.24
N LEU A 397 -4.99 -2.40 22.24
CA LEU A 397 -3.71 -2.65 21.57
C LEU A 397 -2.90 -1.36 21.56
N SER A 398 -1.63 -1.45 21.97
CA SER A 398 -0.74 -0.29 21.91
C SER A 398 -0.30 -0.04 20.46
N PRO A 399 -0.22 1.23 20.01
CA PRO A 399 0.18 1.56 18.64
C PRO A 399 1.56 1.00 18.26
N ASP A 400 2.50 1.06 19.19
CA ASP A 400 3.89 0.65 18.94
C ASP A 400 4.01 -0.88 18.78
N GLU A 401 3.25 -1.68 19.55
CA GLU A 401 3.23 -3.14 19.40
C GLU A 401 2.65 -3.56 18.04
N ILE A 402 1.64 -2.84 17.56
CA ILE A 402 1.04 -3.08 16.23
C ILE A 402 2.09 -2.81 15.15
N LEU A 403 2.72 -1.63 15.18
CA LEU A 403 3.68 -1.22 14.16
C LEU A 403 4.93 -2.10 14.13
N MET A 404 5.38 -2.58 15.29
CA MET A 404 6.50 -3.53 15.41
C MET A 404 6.11 -4.98 15.07
N GLY A 405 4.84 -5.27 14.79
CA GLY A 405 4.36 -6.62 14.48
C GLY A 405 4.46 -7.61 15.65
N GLN A 406 4.45 -7.11 16.89
CA GLN A 406 4.59 -7.95 18.09
C GLN A 406 3.28 -8.60 18.54
N ILE A 407 2.15 -8.21 17.94
CA ILE A 407 0.84 -8.80 18.24
C ILE A 407 0.77 -10.18 17.63
N LYS A 408 0.85 -11.19 18.49
CA LYS A 408 0.77 -12.58 18.07
C LYS A 408 -0.64 -13.13 18.10
N ILE A 409 -1.54 -12.64 18.98
CA ILE A 409 -2.85 -13.28 19.22
C ILE A 409 -4.00 -12.28 19.25
N LEU A 410 -5.00 -12.49 18.39
CA LEU A 410 -6.30 -11.82 18.33
C LEU A 410 -7.46 -12.78 18.61
#